data_AF-A0A931M259-F1
#
_entry.id   AF-A0A931M259-F1
#
_cell.length_a   1.000
_cell.length_b   1.000
_cell.length_c   1.000
_cell.angle_alpha   90.00
_cell.angle_beta   90.00
_cell.angle_gamma   90.00
#
_symmetry.space_group_name_H-M   'P 1'
#
loop_
_entity.id
_entity.type
_entity.pdbx_description
1 polymer ?
#
loop_
_entity_poly.entity_id
_entity_poly.type
_entity_poly.pdbx_seq_one_letter_code
_entity_poly.pdbx_strand_id
1 'polypeptide(L)'
;MLPLPGYKFSFNKRSNDGSGKGNIQQTNIDGDTIVGVVFEINEAEKPALDAVEGLGNGYNQAVVDLLDDNGETFQAQVYIADESAVDNNLMPYDWYKEFVVTGAEQNGLPPEYVENIRKNAFIADTDEERKGRQLAILKGITKPKIL
;
A
#
# COMPACT_ATOMS: atom_id res chain seq x y z
N MET A 1 -9.03 -8.70 -8.21
CA MET A 1 -7.60 -8.56 -7.84
C MET A 1 -6.82 -8.37 -9.13
N LEU A 2 -5.91 -7.40 -9.22
CA LEU A 2 -5.36 -7.02 -10.53
C LEU A 2 -3.83 -7.01 -10.49
N PRO A 3 -3.15 -7.75 -11.40
CA PRO A 3 -1.71 -7.72 -11.51
C PRO A 3 -1.25 -6.43 -12.21
N LEU A 4 -0.15 -5.86 -11.74
CA LEU A 4 0.56 -4.77 -12.39
C LEU A 4 2.01 -5.22 -12.65
N PRO A 5 2.33 -5.65 -13.89
CA PRO A 5 3.66 -6.15 -14.24
C PRO A 5 4.68 -5.01 -14.36
N GLY A 6 5.96 -5.32 -14.14
CA GLY A 6 7.06 -4.37 -14.18
C GLY A 6 7.17 -3.48 -12.93
N TYR A 7 6.47 -3.84 -11.83
CA TYR A 7 6.50 -3.13 -10.56
C TYR A 7 6.87 -4.06 -9.40
N LYS A 8 7.46 -3.46 -8.35
CA LYS A 8 7.72 -4.09 -7.05
C LYS A 8 7.14 -3.26 -5.92
N PHE A 9 6.67 -3.95 -4.87
CA PHE A 9 6.22 -3.34 -3.62
C PHE A 9 7.33 -3.35 -2.57
N SER A 10 7.54 -2.22 -1.88
CA SER A 10 8.55 -2.05 -0.83
C SER A 10 8.03 -1.13 0.29
N PHE A 11 8.53 -1.28 1.51
CA PHE A 11 8.25 -0.36 2.63
C PHE A 11 9.32 0.73 2.76
N ASN A 12 9.64 1.42 1.67
CA ASN A 12 10.77 2.37 1.60
C ASN A 12 10.34 3.84 1.48
N LYS A 13 9.04 4.16 1.55
CA LYS A 13 8.61 5.56 1.56
C LYS A 13 8.77 6.15 2.95
N ARG A 14 9.54 7.24 3.08
CA ARG A 14 9.77 7.94 4.34
C ARG A 14 8.50 8.55 4.91
N SER A 15 8.22 8.23 6.17
CA SER A 15 7.18 8.87 6.96
C SER A 15 7.78 9.82 7.99
N ASN A 16 6.98 10.78 8.44
CA ASN A 16 7.39 11.79 9.44
C ASN A 16 7.70 11.16 10.81
N ASP A 17 7.20 9.95 11.07
CA ASP A 17 7.49 9.16 12.27
C ASP A 17 8.83 8.40 12.19
N GLY A 18 9.58 8.52 11.09
CA GLY A 18 10.84 7.83 10.86
C GLY A 18 10.70 6.39 10.37
N SER A 19 9.47 5.88 10.22
CA SER A 19 9.21 4.55 9.64
C SER A 19 9.09 4.57 8.11
N GLY A 20 9.16 3.39 7.51
CA GLY A 20 8.83 3.14 6.11
C GLY A 20 7.33 2.91 5.90
N LYS A 21 6.79 3.44 4.79
CA LYS A 21 5.43 3.18 4.30
C LYS A 21 5.46 2.50 2.94
N GLY A 22 4.34 1.93 2.54
CA GLY A 22 4.21 1.15 1.31
C GLY A 22 4.49 1.99 0.06
N ASN A 23 5.23 1.45 -0.88
CA ASN A 23 5.58 2.11 -2.13
C ASN A 23 5.56 1.08 -3.25
N ILE A 24 5.17 1.50 -4.45
CA ILE A 24 5.34 0.71 -5.66
C ILE A 24 6.40 1.38 -6.53
N GLN A 25 7.35 0.61 -7.02
CA GLN A 25 8.43 1.13 -7.87
C GLN A 25 8.44 0.38 -9.19
N GLN A 26 8.46 1.13 -10.28
CA GLN A 26 8.64 0.56 -11.60
C GLN A 26 10.07 0.03 -11.72
N THR A 27 10.20 -1.26 -12.03
CA THR A 27 11.49 -1.94 -12.20
C THR A 27 11.80 -2.20 -13.66
N ASN A 28 10.78 -2.28 -14.53
CA ASN A 28 10.92 -2.71 -15.94
C ASN A 28 11.64 -4.06 -16.09
N ILE A 29 11.59 -4.93 -15.07
CA ILE A 29 12.16 -6.27 -15.09
C ILE A 29 11.03 -7.27 -15.37
N ASP A 30 11.23 -8.12 -16.38
CA ASP A 30 10.30 -9.20 -16.70
C ASP A 30 10.15 -10.16 -15.52
N GLY A 31 8.90 -10.40 -15.11
CA GLY A 31 8.56 -11.25 -13.97
C GLY A 31 8.35 -10.51 -12.65
N ASP A 32 8.76 -9.24 -12.55
CA ASP A 32 8.31 -8.39 -11.43
C ASP A 32 6.84 -8.06 -11.61
N THR A 33 6.02 -8.32 -10.59
CA THR A 33 4.59 -8.02 -10.63
C THR A 33 4.10 -7.77 -9.22
N ILE A 34 3.33 -6.69 -9.05
CA ILE A 34 2.53 -6.49 -7.84
C ILE A 34 1.10 -6.94 -8.09
N VAL A 35 0.39 -7.34 -7.03
CA VAL A 35 -1.05 -7.60 -7.09
C VAL A 35 -1.73 -6.62 -6.16
N GLY A 36 -2.71 -5.89 -6.70
CA GLY A 36 -3.43 -4.85 -5.98
C GLY A 36 -4.94 -5.03 -5.97
N VAL A 37 -5.59 -4.12 -5.25
CA VAL A 37 -7.04 -3.93 -5.23
C VAL A 37 -7.32 -2.56 -5.83
N VAL A 38 -8.27 -2.49 -6.74
CA VAL A 38 -8.76 -1.22 -7.30
C VAL A 38 -10.07 -0.88 -6.60
N PHE A 39 -10.18 0.37 -6.14
CA PHE A 39 -11.38 0.91 -5.55
C PHE A 39 -11.96 1.97 -6.49
N GLU A 40 -13.27 1.93 -6.66
CA GLU A 40 -14.01 3.03 -7.26
C GLU A 40 -14.37 4.02 -6.14
N ILE A 41 -14.05 5.30 -6.35
CA ILE A 41 -14.35 6.38 -5.40
C ILE A 41 -15.11 7.48 -6.14
N ASN A 42 -15.91 8.25 -5.42
CA ASN A 42 -16.54 9.42 -6.02
C ASN A 42 -15.48 10.48 -6.32
N GLU A 43 -15.57 11.15 -7.47
CA GLU A 43 -14.63 12.23 -7.83
C GLU A 43 -14.59 13.35 -6.76
N ALA A 44 -15.71 13.60 -6.07
CA ALA A 44 -15.78 14.54 -4.96
C ALA A 44 -14.98 14.10 -3.71
N GLU A 45 -14.67 12.81 -3.55
CA GLU A 45 -13.85 12.27 -2.47
C GLU A 45 -12.34 12.32 -2.81
N LYS A 46 -12.00 12.48 -4.08
CA LYS A 46 -10.62 12.51 -4.56
C LYS A 46 -9.77 13.59 -3.86
N PRO A 47 -10.22 14.85 -3.69
CA PRO A 47 -9.42 15.86 -3.01
C PRO A 47 -9.10 15.50 -1.55
N ALA A 48 -10.02 14.81 -0.86
CA ALA A 48 -9.78 14.33 0.49
C ALA A 48 -8.74 13.21 0.52
N LEU A 49 -8.78 12.30 -0.46
CA LEU A 49 -7.76 11.25 -0.62
C LEU A 49 -6.38 11.85 -0.94
N ASP A 50 -6.30 12.79 -1.88
CA ASP A 50 -5.07 13.48 -2.26
C ASP A 50 -4.41 14.18 -1.05
N ALA A 51 -5.23 14.77 -0.17
CA ALA A 51 -4.75 15.42 1.05
C ALA A 51 -4.23 14.42 2.09
N VAL A 52 -4.88 13.26 2.24
CA VAL A 52 -4.46 12.19 3.17
C VAL A 52 -3.17 11.52 2.71
N GLU A 53 -3.04 11.23 1.41
CA GLU A 53 -1.84 10.62 0.83
C GLU A 53 -0.65 11.60 0.80
N GLY A 54 -0.90 12.88 1.03
CA GLY A 54 0.13 13.91 1.02
C GLY A 54 0.68 14.12 -0.39
N LEU A 55 -0.20 14.33 -1.37
CA LEU A 55 0.19 14.73 -2.72
C LEU A 55 1.08 15.99 -2.65
N GLY A 56 2.34 15.88 -3.09
CA GLY A 56 3.35 16.94 -2.96
C GLY A 56 4.16 16.92 -1.65
N ASN A 57 3.88 15.98 -0.74
CA ASN A 57 4.59 15.72 0.52
C ASN A 57 5.13 14.27 0.58
N GLY A 58 5.73 13.82 -0.53
CA GLY A 58 6.47 12.55 -0.62
C GLY A 58 5.83 11.44 -1.45
N TYR A 59 4.65 11.66 -2.03
CA TYR A 59 4.11 10.86 -3.12
C TYR A 59 3.77 11.73 -4.33
N ASN A 60 3.97 11.17 -5.51
CA ASN A 60 3.54 11.69 -6.81
C ASN A 60 2.38 10.83 -7.34
N GLN A 61 1.43 11.48 -8.01
CA GLN A 61 0.38 10.79 -8.74
C GLN A 61 0.91 10.20 -10.04
N ALA A 62 0.57 8.95 -10.31
CA ALA A 62 0.82 8.28 -11.59
C ALA A 62 -0.43 7.51 -12.03
N VAL A 63 -0.62 7.39 -13.35
CA VAL A 63 -1.67 6.56 -13.93
C VAL A 63 -1.02 5.29 -14.46
N VAL A 64 -1.62 4.14 -14.15
CA VAL A 64 -1.18 2.85 -14.66
C VAL A 64 -2.31 2.21 -15.46
N ASP A 65 -1.93 1.52 -16.53
CA ASP A 65 -2.85 0.70 -17.29
C ASP A 65 -2.96 -0.68 -16.62
N LEU A 66 -4.19 -1.10 -16.30
CA LEU A 66 -4.50 -2.39 -15.69
C LEU A 66 -5.37 -3.20 -16.65
N LEU A 67 -5.24 -4.52 -16.56
CA LEU A 67 -6.04 -5.47 -17.31
C LEU A 67 -7.04 -6.15 -16.37
N ASP A 68 -8.33 -6.05 -16.66
CA ASP A 68 -9.37 -6.75 -15.90
C ASP A 68 -9.44 -8.25 -16.24
N ASP A 69 -10.32 -8.97 -15.54
CA ASP A 69 -10.50 -10.42 -15.75
C ASP A 69 -11.08 -10.77 -17.15
N ASN A 70 -11.64 -9.80 -17.87
CA ASN A 70 -12.16 -9.95 -19.23
C ASN A 70 -11.12 -9.63 -20.31
N GLY A 71 -9.93 -9.15 -19.92
CA GLY A 71 -8.91 -8.69 -20.85
C GLY A 71 -9.14 -7.27 -21.35
N GLU A 72 -9.98 -6.49 -20.69
CA GLU A 72 -10.18 -5.07 -20.99
C GLU A 72 -9.15 -4.23 -20.22
N THR A 73 -8.50 -3.32 -20.94
CA THR A 73 -7.57 -2.36 -20.33
C THR A 73 -8.32 -1.16 -19.80
N PHE A 74 -8.03 -0.77 -18.56
CA PHE A 74 -8.52 0.46 -17.98
C PHE A 74 -7.43 1.17 -17.16
N GLN A 75 -7.65 2.45 -16.89
CA GLN A 75 -6.68 3.28 -16.18
C GLN A 75 -7.03 3.39 -14.70
N ALA A 76 -6.03 3.22 -13.85
CA ALA A 76 -6.14 3.43 -12.42
C ALA A 76 -5.14 4.48 -11.93
N GLN A 77 -5.59 5.34 -11.04
CA GLN A 77 -4.73 6.27 -10.33
C GLN A 77 -3.98 5.54 -9.22
N VAL A 78 -2.66 5.71 -9.18
CA VAL A 78 -1.79 5.22 -8.10
C VAL A 78 -0.94 6.36 -7.54
N TYR A 79 -0.39 6.12 -6.34
CA TYR A 79 0.56 7.00 -5.67
C TYR A 79 1.92 6.30 -5.57
N ILE A 80 2.94 6.93 -6.13
CA ILE A 80 4.32 6.42 -6.15
C ILE A 80 5.19 7.38 -5.35
N ALA A 81 6.01 6.86 -4.44
CA ALA A 81 6.83 7.71 -3.60
C ALA A 81 7.76 8.57 -4.47
N ASP A 82 7.87 9.85 -4.12
CA ASP A 82 8.85 10.72 -4.75
C ASP A 82 10.27 10.22 -4.45
N GLU A 83 11.20 10.34 -5.40
CA GLU A 83 12.59 9.87 -5.21
C GLU A 83 13.25 10.47 -3.97
N SER A 84 12.95 11.73 -3.63
CA SER A 84 13.47 12.39 -2.43
C SER A 84 12.90 11.83 -1.12
N ALA A 85 11.78 11.11 -1.20
CA ALA A 85 11.11 10.47 -0.08
C ALA A 85 11.39 8.96 0.00
N VAL A 86 12.20 8.39 -0.89
CA VAL A 86 12.58 6.96 -0.86
C VAL A 86 13.85 6.75 -0.04
N ASP A 87 13.83 5.75 0.84
CA ASP A 87 14.98 5.28 1.60
C ASP A 87 14.88 3.78 1.84
N ASN A 88 15.75 3.02 1.17
CA ASN A 88 15.73 1.55 1.17
C ASN A 88 16.21 0.92 2.48
N ASN A 89 16.67 1.72 3.45
CA ASN A 89 17.04 1.23 4.78
C ASN A 89 15.88 1.32 5.78
N LEU A 90 14.74 1.89 5.37
CA LEU A 90 13.56 2.00 6.22
C LEU A 90 12.86 0.67 6.39
N MET A 91 12.18 0.55 7.53
CA MET A 91 11.29 -0.55 7.85
C MET A 91 9.96 0.02 8.33
N PRO A 92 8.84 -0.65 8.03
CA PRO A 92 7.55 -0.28 8.58
C PRO A 92 7.51 -0.58 10.08
N TYR A 93 6.63 0.11 10.79
CA TYR A 93 6.25 -0.34 12.12
C TYR A 93 5.49 -1.66 12.07
N ASP A 94 5.60 -2.46 13.13
CA ASP A 94 4.89 -3.73 13.34
C ASP A 94 3.39 -3.62 13.00
N TRP A 95 2.71 -2.62 13.57
CA TRP A 95 1.29 -2.38 13.33
C TRP A 95 0.97 -1.99 11.88
N TYR A 96 1.87 -1.27 11.20
CA TYR A 96 1.65 -0.83 9.82
C TYR A 96 1.83 -1.99 8.83
N LYS A 97 2.84 -2.83 9.05
CA LYS A 97 2.98 -4.06 8.27
C LYS A 97 1.74 -4.94 8.41
N GLU A 98 1.23 -5.07 9.63
CA GLU A 98 0.03 -5.87 9.89
C GLU A 98 -1.22 -5.30 9.20
N PHE A 99 -1.35 -3.97 9.09
CA PHE A 99 -2.41 -3.36 8.27
C PHE A 99 -2.36 -3.78 6.80
N VAL A 100 -1.17 -3.70 6.18
CA VAL A 100 -1.02 -4.04 4.77
C VAL A 100 -1.31 -5.52 4.54
N VAL A 101 -0.82 -6.38 5.42
CA VAL A 101 -1.08 -7.83 5.37
C VAL A 101 -2.56 -8.14 5.56
N THR A 102 -3.19 -7.61 6.61
CA THR A 102 -4.62 -7.83 6.89
C THR A 102 -5.48 -7.32 5.73
N GLY A 103 -5.17 -6.14 5.18
CA GLY A 103 -5.88 -5.59 4.03
C GLY A 103 -5.75 -6.47 2.79
N ALA A 104 -4.56 -7.02 2.54
CA ALA A 104 -4.33 -7.94 1.43
C ALA A 104 -5.14 -9.24 1.59
N GLU A 105 -5.17 -9.83 2.80
CA GLU A 105 -5.95 -11.03 3.09
C GLU A 105 -7.45 -10.81 2.92
N GLN A 106 -7.97 -9.71 3.44
CA GLN A 106 -9.40 -9.38 3.38
C GLN A 106 -9.92 -9.16 1.97
N ASN A 107 -9.07 -8.64 1.09
CA ASN A 107 -9.41 -8.43 -0.30
C ASN A 107 -9.06 -9.64 -1.19
N GLY A 108 -8.68 -10.78 -0.58
CA GLY A 108 -8.45 -12.03 -1.28
C GLY A 108 -7.24 -12.02 -2.20
N LEU A 109 -6.18 -11.26 -1.87
CA LEU A 109 -4.92 -11.32 -2.62
C LEU A 109 -4.30 -12.74 -2.54
N PRO A 110 -3.44 -13.14 -3.51
CA PRO A 110 -2.93 -14.49 -3.56
C PRO A 110 -2.17 -14.80 -2.26
N PRO A 111 -2.38 -15.97 -1.61
CA PRO A 111 -1.72 -16.30 -0.35
C PRO A 111 -0.20 -16.18 -0.42
N GLU A 112 0.41 -16.59 -1.53
CA GLU A 112 1.86 -16.46 -1.74
C GLU A 112 2.32 -15.00 -1.77
N TYR A 113 1.53 -14.10 -2.36
CA TYR A 113 1.82 -12.67 -2.40
C TYR A 113 1.72 -12.04 -1.00
N VAL A 114 0.67 -12.40 -0.26
CA VAL A 114 0.49 -11.97 1.14
C VAL A 114 1.67 -12.42 2.00
N GLU A 115 2.12 -13.67 1.85
CA GLU A 115 3.27 -14.18 2.59
C GLU A 115 4.57 -13.47 2.22
N ASN A 116 4.73 -13.04 0.97
CA ASN A 116 5.88 -12.22 0.57
C ASN A 116 5.84 -10.84 1.21
N ILE A 117 4.67 -10.21 1.36
CA ILE A 117 4.54 -8.98 2.16
C ILE A 117 4.91 -9.26 3.62
N ARG A 118 4.39 -10.34 4.21
CA ARG A 118 4.60 -10.71 5.62
C ARG A 118 6.08 -10.90 5.98
N LYS A 119 6.88 -11.44 5.06
CA LYS A 119 8.33 -11.64 5.20
C LYS A 119 9.15 -10.35 5.31
N ASN A 120 8.61 -9.19 4.95
CA ASN A 120 9.32 -7.94 5.12
C ASN A 120 9.69 -7.69 6.59
N ALA A 121 10.92 -7.22 6.82
CA ALA A 121 11.38 -6.80 8.13
C ALA A 121 10.52 -5.64 8.65
N PHE A 122 10.48 -5.48 9.96
CA PHE A 122 9.73 -4.41 10.63
C PHE A 122 10.48 -3.97 11.88
N ILE A 123 10.14 -2.78 12.36
CA ILE A 123 10.57 -2.26 13.66
C ILE A 123 9.36 -2.20 14.60
N ALA A 124 9.57 -2.54 15.87
CA ALA A 124 8.50 -2.36 16.87
C ALA A 124 8.29 -0.86 17.12
N ASP A 125 7.03 -0.41 17.10
CA ASP A 125 6.72 0.96 17.53
C ASP A 125 6.85 1.07 19.04
N THR A 126 7.72 1.95 19.52
CA THR A 126 7.93 2.23 20.95
C THR A 126 6.97 3.26 21.51
N ASP A 127 6.21 3.96 20.64
CA ASP A 127 5.12 4.84 21.05
C ASP A 127 3.86 3.99 21.32
N GLU A 128 3.68 3.61 22.59
CA GLU A 128 2.57 2.78 23.04
C GLU A 128 1.19 3.43 22.82
N GLU A 129 1.10 4.77 22.86
CA GLU A 129 -0.17 5.45 22.59
C GLU A 129 -0.54 5.37 21.12
N ARG A 130 0.41 5.65 20.22
CA ARG A 130 0.20 5.50 18.77
C ARG A 130 -0.11 4.06 18.42
N LYS A 131 0.69 3.12 18.92
CA LYS A 131 0.44 1.68 18.74
C LYS A 131 -0.95 1.28 19.21
N GLY A 132 -1.37 1.70 20.41
CA GLY A 132 -2.71 1.43 20.94
C GLY A 132 -3.83 1.92 20.02
N ARG A 133 -3.73 3.16 19.51
CA ARG A 133 -4.70 3.71 18.54
C ARG A 133 -4.75 2.91 17.24
N GLN A 134 -3.60 2.57 16.67
CA GLN A 134 -3.52 1.82 15.41
C GLN A 134 -4.05 0.38 15.56
N LEU A 135 -3.71 -0.30 16.65
CA LEU A 135 -4.23 -1.64 16.94
C LEU A 135 -5.76 -1.65 17.14
N ALA A 136 -6.34 -0.57 17.66
CA ALA A 136 -7.80 -0.44 17.75
C ALA A 136 -8.46 -0.36 16.36
N ILE A 137 -7.85 0.38 15.42
CA ILE A 137 -8.31 0.43 14.02
C ILE A 137 -8.16 -0.95 13.37
N LEU A 138 -7.03 -1.64 13.55
CA LEU A 138 -6.80 -2.97 12.99
C LEU A 138 -7.83 -3.99 13.48
N LYS A 139 -8.19 -3.97 14.77
CA LYS A 139 -9.28 -4.79 15.33
C LYS A 139 -10.66 -4.44 14.75
N GLY A 140 -10.85 -3.21 14.29
CA GLY A 140 -12.04 -2.78 13.58
C GLY A 140 -12.07 -3.31 12.14
N ILE A 141 -10.91 -3.32 11.47
CA ILE A 141 -10.73 -3.88 10.12
C ILE A 141 -11.02 -5.38 10.13
N THR A 142 -10.50 -6.15 11.09
CA THR A 142 -10.70 -7.61 11.17
C THR A 142 -12.14 -8.04 11.48
N LYS A 143 -13.02 -7.12 11.86
CA LYS A 143 -14.45 -7.41 11.95
C LYS A 143 -15.07 -7.22 10.57
N PRO A 144 -15.72 -8.25 9.99
CA PRO A 144 -16.41 -8.08 8.72
C PRO A 144 -17.43 -6.95 8.87
N LYS A 145 -17.35 -5.93 8.01
CA LYS A 145 -18.49 -5.04 7.77
C LYS A 145 -19.55 -5.91 7.10
N ILE A 146 -20.51 -6.38 7.90
CA ILE A 146 -21.76 -6.91 7.37
C ILE A 146 -22.46 -5.70 6.73
N LEU A 147 -22.37 -5.62 5.40
CA LEU A 147 -23.31 -4.86 4.58
C LEU A 147 -24.56 -5.73 4.37
#